data_AF-A0A942SFK1-F1
#
_entry.id   AF-A0A942SFK1-F1
#
_cell.length_a   1.000
_cell.length_b   1.000
_cell.length_c   1.000
_cell.angle_alpha   90.00
_cell.angle_beta   90.00
_cell.angle_gamma   90.00
#
_symmetry.space_group_name_H-M   'P 1'
#
loop_
_entity.id
_entity.type
_entity.pdbx_description
1 polymer ?
#
loop_
_entity_poly.entity_id
_entity_poly.type
_entity_poly.pdbx_seq_one_letter_code
_entity_poly.pdbx_strand_id
1 'polypeptide(L)'
;MALENVKVGTKLVSGFIMVALISAIIGGIAIVNMGKMNDASERLYEKDLMAVSYVKEANIDLIYVSRDWRSAVLAKTPEDKQKYVQRTQENIAKFKDNLSKGSALFYTETGQKMMADLNVSVTEWDKVTQAMLSLIAKDNSVQSSSEFDKVHKEQSAINKKVDDTLTDVTKFKEQGAAKTFKETNEIYGASRTLAIILIIGGLALGIGIGIVLTRSLTKPLDQAVNVATRIAAGDLSVSITVHGTDETGQLLLAMQSMQENLRKIVAEIQRIVDDANKGDFSKKMDMTGKAGYTKTLSELLNQLSDTVDTAFKDTIRVAKALAEGDLSQKVTRDYQGAFNQVKVSVNTTADSLTQIVAEIQNIVEAANKGDFSVKMNLAGKQGYTRTLSELLNLLSDTVDTAFKDTIRVAQALAQGDLTQTVTREYQGAFNDVKQSVNATTDNLKKLVGEIKEAVDSIGTASKEIAQGNQDLSQRTEEQASSLEETASSMEELTSTVKQNAENAKQANQLAIGA
;
A
#
# COMPACT_ATOMS: atom_id res chain seq x y z
N MET A 1 -38.88 -7.67 -10.85
CA MET A 1 -37.54 -7.79 -10.25
C MET A 1 -36.70 -6.65 -10.77
N ALA A 2 -36.06 -5.86 -9.91
CA ALA A 2 -35.11 -4.85 -10.36
C ALA A 2 -33.97 -5.55 -11.11
N LEU A 3 -33.71 -5.16 -12.36
CA LEU A 3 -32.60 -5.65 -13.18
C LEU A 3 -31.23 -5.43 -12.51
N GLU A 4 -31.17 -4.62 -11.45
CA GLU A 4 -29.97 -4.27 -10.68
C GLU A 4 -29.41 -5.43 -9.84
N ASN A 5 -30.21 -6.45 -9.52
CA ASN A 5 -29.77 -7.57 -8.65
C ASN A 5 -29.45 -8.86 -9.43
N VAL A 6 -29.58 -8.83 -10.75
CA VAL A 6 -29.36 -9.99 -11.62
C VAL A 6 -27.90 -10.03 -12.03
N LYS A 7 -27.28 -11.20 -12.09
CA LYS A 7 -25.91 -11.35 -12.59
C LYS A 7 -25.75 -10.84 -14.02
N VAL A 8 -24.62 -10.21 -14.34
CA VAL A 8 -24.31 -9.66 -15.67
C VAL A 8 -24.48 -10.72 -16.75
N GLY A 9 -23.96 -11.94 -16.51
CA GLY A 9 -24.12 -13.05 -17.45
C GLY A 9 -25.59 -13.40 -17.69
N THR A 10 -26.42 -13.44 -16.64
CA THR A 10 -27.86 -13.72 -16.76
C THR A 10 -28.60 -12.59 -17.48
N LYS A 11 -28.25 -11.31 -17.28
CA LYS A 11 -28.83 -10.19 -18.02
C LYS A 11 -28.51 -10.26 -19.52
N LEU A 12 -27.26 -10.56 -19.88
CA LEU A 12 -26.84 -10.71 -21.27
C LEU A 12 -27.55 -11.89 -21.94
N VAL A 13 -27.52 -13.07 -21.31
CA VAL A 13 -28.13 -14.29 -21.86
C VAL A 13 -29.63 -14.13 -22.01
N SER A 14 -30.33 -13.57 -21.02
CA SER A 14 -31.78 -13.32 -21.13
C SER A 14 -32.12 -12.35 -22.26
N GLY A 15 -31.32 -11.29 -22.45
CA GLY A 15 -31.46 -10.37 -23.59
C GLY A 15 -31.29 -11.08 -24.93
N PHE A 16 -30.25 -11.90 -25.09
CA PHE A 16 -30.01 -12.67 -26.31
C PHE A 16 -31.10 -13.72 -26.56
N ILE A 17 -31.54 -14.45 -25.54
CA ILE A 17 -32.63 -15.43 -25.65
C ILE A 17 -33.92 -14.75 -26.11
N MET A 18 -34.24 -13.57 -25.57
CA MET A 18 -35.44 -12.83 -25.97
C MET A 18 -35.40 -12.43 -27.44
N VAL A 19 -34.27 -11.93 -27.93
CA VAL A 19 -34.08 -11.60 -29.37
C VAL A 19 -34.14 -12.85 -30.25
N ALA A 20 -33.54 -13.96 -29.80
CA ALA A 20 -33.58 -15.24 -30.51
C ALA A 20 -35.01 -15.81 -30.59
N LEU A 21 -35.78 -15.74 -29.50
CA LEU A 21 -37.18 -16.16 -29.48
C LEU A 21 -38.04 -15.34 -30.44
N ILE A 22 -37.88 -14.02 -30.46
CA ILE A 22 -38.58 -13.15 -31.42
C ILE A 22 -38.23 -13.57 -32.85
N SER A 23 -36.95 -13.81 -33.13
CA SER A 23 -36.50 -14.26 -34.46
C SER A 23 -37.09 -15.61 -34.84
N ALA A 24 -37.15 -16.56 -33.91
CA ALA A 24 -37.75 -17.88 -34.12
C ALA A 24 -39.26 -17.79 -34.39
N ILE A 25 -39.98 -16.92 -33.67
CA ILE A 25 -41.42 -16.68 -33.88
C ILE A 25 -41.65 -16.07 -35.27
N ILE A 26 -40.85 -15.07 -35.67
CA ILE A 26 -40.93 -14.45 -37.00
C ILE A 26 -40.69 -15.50 -38.09
N GLY A 27 -39.61 -16.28 -37.96
CA GLY A 27 -39.27 -17.35 -38.89
C GLY A 27 -40.37 -18.42 -38.99
N GLY A 28 -40.92 -18.85 -37.86
CA GLY A 28 -42.01 -19.83 -37.80
C GLY A 28 -43.28 -19.36 -38.50
N ILE A 29 -43.72 -18.11 -38.23
CA ILE A 29 -44.90 -17.53 -38.89
C ILE A 29 -44.67 -17.42 -40.40
N ALA A 30 -43.48 -16.98 -40.82
CA ALA A 30 -43.14 -16.86 -42.24
C ALA A 30 -43.19 -18.22 -42.95
N ILE A 31 -42.58 -19.27 -42.37
CA ILE A 31 -42.57 -20.62 -42.94
C ILE A 31 -44.00 -21.17 -43.07
N VAL A 32 -44.84 -21.02 -42.04
CA VAL A 32 -46.23 -21.51 -42.06
C VAL A 32 -47.05 -20.82 -43.16
N ASN A 33 -46.92 -19.50 -43.30
CA ASN A 33 -47.68 -18.76 -44.31
C ASN A 33 -47.16 -19.02 -45.73
N MET A 34 -45.84 -19.19 -45.91
CA MET A 34 -45.27 -19.62 -47.18
C MET A 34 -45.78 -21.02 -47.59
N GLY A 35 -45.88 -21.95 -46.63
CA GLY A 35 -46.49 -23.26 -46.86
C GLY A 35 -47.92 -23.16 -47.38
N LYS A 36 -48.78 -22.38 -46.69
CA LYS A 36 -50.16 -22.14 -47.14
C LYS A 36 -50.26 -21.54 -48.55
N MET A 37 -49.37 -20.60 -48.88
CA MET A 37 -49.31 -19.99 -50.21
C MET A 37 -48.84 -21.00 -51.27
N ASN A 38 -47.89 -21.86 -50.93
CA ASN A 38 -47.42 -22.93 -51.82
C ASN A 38 -48.56 -23.92 -52.12
N ASP A 39 -49.26 -24.40 -51.09
CA ASP A 39 -50.40 -25.32 -51.24
C ASP A 39 -51.54 -24.69 -52.07
N ALA A 40 -51.79 -23.40 -51.90
CA ALA A 40 -52.77 -22.67 -52.70
C ALA A 40 -52.34 -22.52 -54.17
N SER A 41 -51.05 -22.30 -54.42
CA SER A 41 -50.48 -22.20 -55.77
C SER A 41 -50.51 -23.55 -56.50
N GLU A 42 -50.18 -24.64 -55.80
CA GLU A 42 -50.27 -26.01 -56.31
C GLU A 42 -51.72 -26.35 -56.67
N ARG A 43 -52.68 -26.05 -55.79
CA ARG A 43 -54.11 -26.24 -56.07
C ARG A 43 -54.59 -25.45 -57.27
N LEU A 44 -54.23 -24.17 -57.34
CA LEU A 44 -54.60 -23.29 -58.44
C LEU A 44 -54.13 -23.86 -59.79
N TYR A 45 -52.89 -24.34 -59.85
CA TYR A 45 -52.34 -24.93 -61.08
C TYR A 45 -52.91 -26.32 -61.35
N GLU A 46 -52.67 -27.28 -60.46
CA GLU A 46 -52.95 -28.70 -60.70
C GLU A 46 -54.44 -29.05 -60.70
N LYS A 47 -55.26 -28.33 -59.93
CA LYS A 47 -56.68 -28.65 -59.78
C LYS A 47 -57.59 -27.71 -60.56
N ASP A 48 -57.26 -26.42 -60.64
CA ASP A 48 -58.17 -25.46 -61.26
C ASP A 48 -57.79 -25.16 -62.71
N LEU A 49 -56.57 -24.70 -62.99
CA LEU A 49 -56.15 -24.38 -64.35
C LEU A 49 -56.08 -25.61 -65.26
N MET A 50 -55.55 -26.74 -64.75
CA MET A 50 -55.54 -27.99 -65.52
C MET A 50 -56.96 -28.52 -65.80
N ALA A 51 -57.91 -28.35 -64.86
CA ALA A 51 -59.30 -28.71 -65.11
C ALA A 51 -59.93 -27.85 -66.21
N VAL A 52 -59.70 -26.53 -66.17
CA VAL A 52 -60.13 -25.61 -67.23
C VAL A 52 -59.54 -26.03 -68.57
N SER A 53 -58.24 -26.36 -68.61
CA SER A 53 -57.57 -26.82 -69.83
C SER A 53 -58.24 -28.06 -70.40
N TYR A 54 -58.42 -29.11 -69.60
CA TYR A 54 -59.03 -30.36 -70.07
C TYR A 54 -60.49 -30.19 -70.50
N VAL A 55 -61.28 -29.42 -69.76
CA VAL A 55 -62.70 -29.17 -70.11
C VAL A 55 -62.81 -28.34 -71.40
N LYS A 56 -61.91 -27.36 -71.62
CA LYS A 56 -61.86 -26.59 -72.87
C LYS A 56 -61.42 -27.44 -74.05
N GLU A 57 -60.41 -28.30 -73.89
CA GLU A 57 -60.02 -29.27 -74.92
C GLU A 57 -61.17 -30.23 -75.25
N ALA A 58 -61.91 -30.71 -74.23
CA ALA A 58 -63.13 -31.48 -74.46
C ALA A 58 -64.19 -30.68 -75.24
N ASN A 59 -64.41 -29.40 -74.93
CA ASN A 59 -65.32 -28.57 -75.72
C ASN A 59 -64.87 -28.46 -77.20
N ILE A 60 -63.55 -28.28 -77.43
CA ILE A 60 -62.98 -28.29 -78.79
C ILE A 60 -63.24 -29.63 -79.50
N ASP A 61 -63.02 -30.76 -78.82
CA ASP A 61 -63.29 -32.09 -79.38
C ASP A 61 -64.78 -32.29 -79.71
N LEU A 62 -65.70 -31.78 -78.87
CA LEU A 62 -67.15 -31.79 -79.14
C LEU A 62 -67.50 -31.01 -80.43
N ILE A 63 -66.84 -29.86 -80.65
CA ILE A 63 -66.98 -29.11 -81.90
C ILE A 63 -66.44 -29.92 -83.09
N TYR A 64 -65.30 -30.60 -82.94
CA TYR A 64 -64.76 -31.46 -83.99
C TYR A 64 -65.64 -32.68 -84.30
N VAL A 65 -66.24 -33.31 -83.29
CA VAL A 65 -67.25 -34.35 -83.49
C VAL A 65 -68.38 -33.82 -84.36
N SER A 66 -68.90 -32.65 -83.99
CA SER A 66 -70.01 -31.98 -84.68
C SER A 66 -69.69 -31.63 -86.13
N ARG A 67 -68.49 -31.11 -86.38
CA ARG A 67 -67.99 -30.78 -87.71
C ARG A 67 -67.80 -32.02 -88.56
N ASP A 68 -67.19 -33.06 -88.00
CA ASP A 68 -66.77 -34.23 -88.77
C ASP A 68 -68.00 -35.10 -89.12
N TRP A 69 -68.99 -35.27 -88.24
CA TRP A 69 -70.20 -36.00 -88.62
C TRP A 69 -71.03 -35.23 -89.66
N ARG A 70 -71.12 -33.89 -89.56
CA ARG A 70 -71.75 -33.06 -90.61
C ARG A 70 -71.01 -33.17 -91.94
N SER A 71 -69.68 -33.23 -91.91
CA SER A 71 -68.86 -33.47 -93.10
C SER A 71 -69.11 -34.86 -93.68
N ALA A 72 -69.36 -35.87 -92.85
CA ALA A 72 -69.74 -37.21 -93.29
C ALA A 72 -71.12 -37.24 -94.00
N VAL A 73 -72.07 -36.40 -93.57
CA VAL A 73 -73.36 -36.23 -94.26
C VAL A 73 -73.19 -35.58 -95.64
N LEU A 74 -72.27 -34.62 -95.76
CA LEU A 74 -72.01 -33.89 -97.01
C LEU A 74 -71.02 -34.61 -97.95
N ALA A 75 -70.39 -35.69 -97.50
CA ALA A 75 -69.39 -36.42 -98.26
C ALA A 75 -70.01 -37.07 -99.50
N LYS A 76 -69.35 -36.88 -100.65
CA LYS A 76 -69.83 -37.37 -101.96
C LYS A 76 -69.41 -38.82 -102.25
N THR A 77 -68.35 -39.29 -101.61
CA THR A 77 -67.78 -40.63 -101.81
C THR A 77 -67.94 -41.48 -100.53
N PRO A 78 -68.15 -42.80 -100.65
CA PRO A 78 -68.15 -43.72 -99.51
C PRO A 78 -66.85 -43.64 -98.69
N GLU A 79 -65.70 -43.46 -99.36
CA GLU A 79 -64.38 -43.38 -98.73
C GLU A 79 -64.24 -42.12 -97.86
N ASP A 80 -64.63 -40.95 -98.36
CA ASP A 80 -64.59 -39.71 -97.58
C ASP A 80 -65.56 -39.78 -96.40
N LYS A 81 -66.75 -40.38 -96.61
CA LYS A 81 -67.72 -40.59 -95.55
C LYS A 81 -67.16 -41.47 -94.43
N GLN A 82 -66.57 -42.62 -94.76
CA GLN A 82 -65.98 -43.53 -93.78
C GLN A 82 -64.83 -42.84 -93.02
N LYS A 83 -64.00 -42.07 -93.72
CA LYS A 83 -62.94 -41.26 -93.10
C LYS A 83 -63.49 -40.27 -92.08
N TYR A 84 -64.57 -39.56 -92.41
CA TYR A 84 -65.20 -38.63 -91.46
C TYR A 84 -65.85 -39.34 -90.28
N VAL A 85 -66.52 -40.49 -90.51
CA VAL A 85 -67.08 -41.31 -89.42
C VAL A 85 -65.98 -41.79 -88.46
N GLN A 86 -64.84 -42.27 -88.99
CA GLN A 86 -63.69 -42.66 -88.19
C GLN A 86 -63.13 -41.50 -87.37
N ARG A 87 -62.94 -40.34 -88.00
CA ARG A 87 -62.50 -39.12 -87.29
C ARG A 87 -63.49 -38.68 -86.22
N THR A 88 -64.79 -38.84 -86.46
CA THR A 88 -65.80 -38.57 -85.43
C THR A 88 -65.61 -39.50 -84.24
N GLN A 89 -65.38 -40.80 -84.45
CA GLN A 89 -65.12 -41.74 -83.36
C GLN A 89 -63.83 -41.41 -82.59
N GLU A 90 -62.77 -41.02 -83.29
CA GLU A 90 -61.52 -40.56 -82.67
C GLU A 90 -61.73 -39.30 -81.81
N ASN A 91 -62.49 -38.32 -82.31
CA ASN A 91 -62.80 -37.11 -81.55
C ASN A 91 -63.74 -37.39 -80.37
N ILE A 92 -64.67 -38.34 -80.47
CA ILE A 92 -65.48 -38.82 -79.33
C ILE A 92 -64.57 -39.42 -78.24
N ALA A 93 -63.56 -40.21 -78.63
CA ALA A 93 -62.62 -40.79 -77.69
C ALA A 93 -61.77 -39.72 -76.99
N LYS A 94 -61.24 -38.74 -77.74
CA LYS A 94 -60.50 -37.59 -77.18
C LYS A 94 -61.37 -36.75 -76.24
N PHE A 95 -62.60 -36.46 -76.66
CA PHE A 95 -63.57 -35.75 -75.83
C PHE A 95 -63.76 -36.43 -74.47
N LYS A 96 -64.03 -37.74 -74.47
CA LYS A 96 -64.24 -38.52 -73.24
C LYS A 96 -62.97 -38.60 -72.38
N ASP A 97 -61.79 -38.75 -73.00
CA ASP A 97 -60.50 -38.78 -72.28
C ASP A 97 -60.20 -37.45 -71.60
N ASN A 98 -60.31 -36.34 -72.34
CA ASN A 98 -60.15 -34.99 -71.80
C ASN A 98 -61.17 -34.72 -70.69
N LEU A 99 -62.44 -35.11 -70.89
CA LEU A 99 -63.47 -34.95 -69.87
C LEU A 99 -63.16 -35.76 -68.60
N SER A 100 -62.66 -36.99 -68.74
CA SER A 100 -62.27 -37.85 -67.62
C SER A 100 -61.11 -37.23 -66.82
N LYS A 101 -60.07 -36.78 -67.53
CA LYS A 101 -58.92 -36.07 -66.93
C LYS A 101 -59.36 -34.80 -66.21
N GLY A 102 -60.25 -34.01 -66.82
CA GLY A 102 -60.84 -32.83 -66.19
C GLY A 102 -61.67 -33.17 -64.96
N SER A 103 -62.55 -34.19 -65.05
CA SER A 103 -63.44 -34.63 -63.97
C SER A 103 -62.69 -34.98 -62.69
N ALA A 104 -61.54 -35.64 -62.80
CA ALA A 104 -60.71 -36.04 -61.66
C ALA A 104 -60.17 -34.84 -60.85
N LEU A 105 -60.22 -33.64 -61.41
CA LEU A 105 -59.72 -32.41 -60.78
C LEU A 105 -60.83 -31.59 -60.10
N PHE A 106 -62.08 -32.03 -60.16
CA PHE A 106 -63.20 -31.43 -59.41
C PHE A 106 -63.29 -32.04 -58.01
N TYR A 107 -62.80 -31.31 -57.01
CA TYR A 107 -62.69 -31.76 -55.63
C TYR A 107 -63.74 -31.17 -54.68
N THR A 108 -64.52 -30.19 -55.14
CA THR A 108 -65.60 -29.59 -54.35
C THR A 108 -66.91 -30.33 -54.60
N GLU A 109 -67.78 -30.39 -53.59
CA GLU A 109 -69.09 -31.05 -53.68
C GLU A 109 -69.92 -30.50 -54.86
N THR A 110 -69.98 -29.17 -55.01
CA THR A 110 -70.64 -28.51 -56.14
C THR A 110 -70.01 -28.91 -57.47
N GLY A 111 -68.69 -28.91 -57.57
CA GLY A 111 -67.98 -29.27 -58.80
C GLY A 111 -68.19 -30.73 -59.20
N GLN A 112 -68.15 -31.65 -58.24
CA GLN A 112 -68.41 -33.07 -58.46
C GLN A 112 -69.84 -33.30 -58.97
N LYS A 113 -70.82 -32.59 -58.40
CA LYS A 113 -72.21 -32.65 -58.88
C LYS A 113 -72.34 -32.15 -60.32
N MET A 114 -71.74 -31.01 -60.65
CA MET A 114 -71.75 -30.48 -62.03
C MET A 114 -71.13 -31.47 -63.03
N MET A 115 -70.04 -32.14 -62.66
CA MET A 115 -69.43 -33.18 -63.48
C MET A 115 -70.32 -34.42 -63.61
N ALA A 116 -71.03 -34.81 -62.56
CA ALA A 116 -72.01 -35.91 -62.64
C ALA A 116 -73.15 -35.58 -63.61
N ASP A 117 -73.72 -34.38 -63.53
CA ASP A 117 -74.78 -33.90 -64.43
C ASP A 117 -74.30 -33.82 -65.90
N LEU A 118 -73.04 -33.39 -66.08
CA LEU A 118 -72.38 -33.41 -67.39
C LEU A 118 -72.20 -34.82 -67.91
N ASN A 119 -71.73 -35.76 -67.09
CA ASN A 119 -71.55 -37.17 -67.48
C ASN A 119 -72.86 -37.84 -67.91
N VAL A 120 -73.98 -37.53 -67.25
CA VAL A 120 -75.32 -37.98 -67.68
C VAL A 120 -75.65 -37.43 -69.07
N SER A 121 -75.42 -36.13 -69.29
CA SER A 121 -75.68 -35.50 -70.58
C SER A 121 -74.75 -36.01 -71.69
N VAL A 122 -73.50 -36.33 -71.36
CA VAL A 122 -72.51 -36.91 -72.26
C VAL A 122 -72.83 -38.35 -72.63
N THR A 123 -73.38 -39.13 -71.69
CA THR A 123 -73.83 -40.50 -71.97
C THR A 123 -74.98 -40.51 -72.97
N GLU A 124 -75.95 -39.62 -72.79
CA GLU A 124 -77.06 -39.48 -73.75
C GLU A 124 -76.56 -38.90 -75.08
N TRP A 125 -75.67 -37.91 -75.05
CA TRP A 125 -75.04 -37.36 -76.26
C TRP A 125 -74.32 -38.43 -77.07
N ASP A 126 -73.51 -39.28 -76.43
CA ASP A 126 -72.80 -40.35 -77.11
C ASP A 126 -73.78 -41.32 -77.77
N LYS A 127 -74.84 -41.73 -77.06
CA LYS A 127 -75.89 -42.60 -77.60
C LYS A 127 -76.56 -42.01 -78.85
N VAL A 128 -76.98 -40.74 -78.80
CA VAL A 128 -77.60 -40.06 -79.95
C VAL A 128 -76.59 -39.88 -81.09
N THR A 129 -75.32 -39.61 -80.76
CA THR A 129 -74.25 -39.46 -81.75
C THR A 129 -73.96 -40.79 -82.47
N GLN A 130 -73.93 -41.91 -81.75
CA GLN A 130 -73.76 -43.23 -82.34
C GLN A 130 -74.95 -43.63 -83.22
N ALA A 131 -76.18 -43.27 -82.83
CA ALA A 131 -77.37 -43.44 -83.67
C ALA A 131 -77.25 -42.63 -84.98
N MET A 132 -76.76 -41.38 -84.88
CA MET A 132 -76.50 -40.53 -86.04
C MET A 132 -75.43 -41.12 -86.97
N LEU A 133 -74.31 -41.59 -86.42
CA LEU A 133 -73.25 -42.24 -87.20
C LEU A 133 -73.73 -43.53 -87.88
N SER A 134 -74.58 -44.31 -87.19
CA SER A 134 -75.18 -45.53 -87.74
C SER A 134 -76.12 -45.24 -88.91
N LEU A 135 -76.87 -44.13 -88.86
CA LEU A 135 -77.71 -43.69 -89.99
C LEU A 135 -76.85 -43.23 -91.17
N ILE A 136 -75.81 -42.42 -90.90
CA ILE A 136 -74.87 -41.94 -91.93
C ILE A 136 -74.19 -43.10 -92.67
N ALA A 137 -73.82 -44.17 -91.95
CA ALA A 137 -73.13 -45.32 -92.49
C ALA A 137 -74.03 -46.26 -93.34
N LYS A 138 -75.36 -46.24 -93.13
CA LYS A 138 -76.30 -47.14 -93.82
C LYS A 138 -76.68 -46.70 -95.23
N ASP A 139 -76.77 -45.39 -95.48
CA ASP A 139 -77.25 -44.86 -96.77
C ASP A 139 -76.53 -43.55 -97.18
N ASN A 140 -76.26 -43.42 -98.48
CA ASN A 140 -75.70 -42.21 -99.11
C ASN A 140 -76.71 -41.07 -99.27
N SER A 141 -78.01 -41.33 -99.17
CA SER A 141 -79.08 -40.33 -99.22
C SER A 141 -79.80 -40.08 -97.89
N VAL A 142 -79.26 -40.54 -96.76
CA VAL A 142 -79.96 -40.56 -95.46
C VAL A 142 -80.49 -39.19 -94.99
N GLN A 143 -79.89 -38.10 -95.47
CA GLN A 143 -80.28 -36.71 -95.21
C GLN A 143 -81.72 -36.34 -95.65
N SER A 144 -82.38 -37.19 -96.47
CA SER A 144 -83.78 -36.99 -96.88
C SER A 144 -84.78 -37.85 -96.09
N SER A 145 -84.33 -38.56 -95.05
CA SER A 145 -85.18 -39.45 -94.26
C SER A 145 -85.78 -38.75 -93.03
N SER A 146 -87.06 -39.04 -92.73
CA SER A 146 -87.71 -38.55 -91.51
C SER A 146 -87.02 -39.04 -90.22
N GLU A 147 -86.31 -40.17 -90.28
CA GLU A 147 -85.55 -40.71 -89.15
C GLU A 147 -84.29 -39.87 -88.88
N PHE A 148 -83.59 -39.46 -89.94
CA PHE A 148 -82.45 -38.54 -89.83
C PHE A 148 -82.84 -37.19 -89.25
N ASP A 149 -83.95 -36.59 -89.70
CA ASP A 149 -84.41 -35.29 -89.16
C ASP A 149 -84.71 -35.35 -87.65
N LYS A 150 -85.30 -36.46 -87.19
CA LYS A 150 -85.57 -36.69 -85.77
C LYS A 150 -84.28 -36.81 -84.96
N VAL A 151 -83.37 -37.69 -85.38
CA VAL A 151 -82.08 -37.91 -84.71
C VAL A 151 -81.21 -36.65 -84.78
N HIS A 152 -81.26 -35.89 -85.87
CA HIS A 152 -80.56 -34.63 -86.00
C HIS A 152 -81.07 -33.57 -85.01
N LYS A 153 -82.39 -33.46 -84.83
CA LYS A 153 -83.00 -32.55 -83.85
C LYS A 153 -82.63 -32.91 -82.42
N GLU A 154 -82.70 -34.21 -82.09
CA GLU A 154 -82.27 -34.74 -80.79
C GLU A 154 -80.76 -34.48 -80.58
N GLN A 155 -79.93 -34.75 -81.59
CA GLN A 155 -78.49 -34.52 -81.57
C GLN A 155 -78.17 -33.04 -81.35
N SER A 156 -78.86 -32.13 -82.04
CA SER A 156 -78.65 -30.68 -81.90
C SER A 156 -79.02 -30.21 -80.49
N ALA A 157 -80.12 -30.72 -79.92
CA ALA A 157 -80.55 -30.36 -78.57
C ALA A 157 -79.57 -30.87 -77.50
N ILE A 158 -79.13 -32.13 -77.59
CA ILE A 158 -78.19 -32.71 -76.63
C ILE A 158 -76.78 -32.12 -76.80
N ASN A 159 -76.32 -31.83 -78.02
CA ASN A 159 -75.08 -31.09 -78.26
C ASN A 159 -75.09 -29.75 -77.54
N LYS A 160 -76.16 -28.96 -77.71
CA LYS A 160 -76.28 -27.66 -77.07
C LYS A 160 -76.25 -27.80 -75.55
N LYS A 161 -76.97 -28.77 -75.00
CA LYS A 161 -76.98 -29.03 -73.56
C LYS A 161 -75.57 -29.38 -73.04
N VAL A 162 -74.83 -30.24 -73.74
CA VAL A 162 -73.46 -30.61 -73.35
C VAL A 162 -72.52 -29.40 -73.46
N ASP A 163 -72.62 -28.61 -74.52
CA ASP A 163 -71.83 -27.38 -74.72
C ASP A 163 -72.09 -26.32 -73.63
N ASP A 164 -73.37 -26.05 -73.34
CA ASP A 164 -73.78 -25.12 -72.26
C ASP A 164 -73.24 -25.62 -70.91
N THR A 165 -73.36 -26.92 -70.63
CA THR A 165 -72.87 -27.51 -69.37
C THR A 165 -71.34 -27.47 -69.26
N LEU A 166 -70.61 -27.75 -70.35
CA LEU A 166 -69.15 -27.59 -70.40
C LEU A 166 -68.73 -26.15 -70.14
N THR A 167 -69.48 -25.20 -70.69
CA THR A 167 -69.26 -23.76 -70.46
C THR A 167 -69.46 -23.41 -68.98
N ASP A 168 -70.53 -23.88 -68.36
CA ASP A 168 -70.82 -23.60 -66.95
C ASP A 168 -69.79 -24.24 -66.01
N VAL A 169 -69.39 -25.47 -66.28
CA VAL A 169 -68.30 -26.17 -65.56
C VAL A 169 -66.97 -25.44 -65.70
N THR A 170 -66.67 -24.94 -66.90
CA THR A 170 -65.46 -24.14 -67.16
C THR A 170 -65.49 -22.84 -66.36
N LYS A 171 -66.61 -22.09 -66.41
CA LYS A 171 -66.79 -20.83 -65.65
C LYS A 171 -66.69 -21.06 -64.15
N PHE A 172 -67.25 -22.15 -63.64
CA PHE A 172 -67.14 -22.51 -62.22
C PHE A 172 -65.67 -22.65 -61.79
N LYS A 173 -64.85 -23.33 -62.59
CA LYS A 173 -63.42 -23.47 -62.32
C LYS A 173 -62.63 -22.17 -62.50
N GLU A 174 -62.94 -21.37 -63.51
CA GLU A 174 -62.32 -20.05 -63.70
C GLU A 174 -62.62 -19.11 -62.52
N GLN A 175 -63.85 -19.13 -62.00
CA GLN A 175 -64.23 -18.36 -60.81
C GLN A 175 -63.55 -18.89 -59.54
N GLY A 176 -63.45 -20.22 -59.39
CA GLY A 176 -62.69 -20.85 -58.31
C GLY A 176 -61.23 -20.42 -58.32
N ALA A 177 -60.57 -20.49 -59.47
CA ALA A 177 -59.19 -20.05 -59.67
C ALA A 177 -59.00 -18.56 -59.32
N ALA A 178 -59.90 -17.69 -59.80
CA ALA A 178 -59.86 -16.27 -59.50
C ALA A 178 -60.04 -15.98 -57.99
N LYS A 179 -60.92 -16.73 -57.32
CA LYS A 179 -61.12 -16.64 -55.87
C LYS A 179 -59.87 -17.08 -55.11
N THR A 180 -59.30 -18.24 -55.43
CA THR A 180 -58.06 -18.75 -54.81
C THR A 180 -56.89 -17.79 -55.03
N PHE A 181 -56.75 -17.20 -56.22
CA PHE A 181 -55.74 -16.19 -56.48
C PHE A 181 -55.91 -14.95 -55.59
N LYS A 182 -57.15 -14.44 -55.45
CA LYS A 182 -57.45 -13.29 -54.59
C LYS A 182 -57.14 -13.58 -53.12
N GLU A 183 -57.61 -14.72 -52.60
CA GLU A 183 -57.35 -15.15 -51.23
C GLU A 183 -55.84 -15.30 -50.96
N THR A 184 -55.10 -15.89 -51.90
CA THR A 184 -53.64 -16.05 -51.80
C THR A 184 -52.93 -14.69 -51.74
N ASN A 185 -53.36 -13.73 -52.54
CA ASN A 185 -52.77 -12.39 -52.56
C ASN A 185 -53.08 -11.59 -51.28
N GLU A 186 -54.28 -11.76 -50.72
CA GLU A 186 -54.65 -11.18 -49.41
C GLU A 186 -53.81 -11.79 -48.28
N ILE A 187 -53.63 -13.12 -48.27
CA ILE A 187 -52.76 -13.82 -47.31
C ILE A 187 -51.31 -13.32 -47.43
N TYR A 188 -50.80 -13.16 -48.66
CA TYR A 188 -49.45 -12.62 -48.88
C TYR A 188 -49.31 -11.19 -48.33
N GLY A 189 -50.26 -10.29 -48.64
CA GLY A 189 -50.24 -8.91 -48.16
C GLY A 189 -50.28 -8.81 -46.63
N ALA A 190 -51.16 -9.59 -45.99
CA ALA A 190 -51.25 -9.67 -44.53
C ALA A 190 -49.96 -10.24 -43.92
N SER A 191 -49.42 -11.31 -44.49
CA SER A 191 -48.17 -11.95 -44.04
C SER A 191 -46.98 -11.01 -44.14
N ARG A 192 -46.86 -10.28 -45.26
CA ARG A 192 -45.79 -9.30 -45.47
C ARG A 192 -45.87 -8.16 -44.45
N THR A 193 -47.07 -7.62 -44.23
CA THR A 193 -47.28 -6.53 -43.26
C THR A 193 -46.94 -6.96 -41.85
N LEU A 194 -47.40 -8.14 -41.43
CA LEU A 194 -47.07 -8.71 -40.12
C LEU A 194 -45.57 -8.93 -39.96
N ALA A 195 -44.89 -9.47 -40.98
CA ALA A 195 -43.44 -9.67 -40.95
C ALA A 195 -42.68 -8.35 -40.76
N ILE A 196 -43.06 -7.29 -41.48
CA ILE A 196 -42.45 -5.95 -41.32
C ILE A 196 -42.63 -5.42 -39.90
N ILE A 197 -43.86 -5.50 -39.35
CA ILE A 197 -44.15 -5.04 -37.99
C ILE A 197 -43.30 -5.79 -36.96
N LEU A 198 -43.22 -7.12 -37.07
CA LEU A 198 -42.44 -7.93 -36.14
C LEU A 198 -40.93 -7.67 -36.26
N ILE A 199 -40.41 -7.46 -37.47
CA ILE A 199 -38.99 -7.11 -37.69
C ILE A 199 -38.68 -5.75 -37.04
N ILE A 200 -39.49 -4.72 -37.30
CA ILE A 200 -39.28 -3.38 -36.72
C ILE A 200 -39.42 -3.43 -35.20
N GLY A 201 -40.45 -4.11 -34.68
CA GLY A 201 -40.67 -4.28 -33.25
C GLY A 201 -39.53 -5.04 -32.56
N GLY A 202 -39.06 -6.12 -33.18
CA GLY A 202 -37.91 -6.90 -32.70
C GLY A 202 -36.62 -6.09 -32.67
N LEU A 203 -36.37 -5.27 -33.71
CA LEU A 203 -35.21 -4.38 -33.77
C LEU A 203 -35.27 -3.30 -32.68
N ALA A 204 -36.42 -2.63 -32.54
CA ALA A 204 -36.61 -1.59 -31.52
C ALA A 204 -36.44 -2.14 -30.11
N LEU A 205 -36.98 -3.34 -29.84
CA LEU A 205 -36.85 -4.03 -28.57
C LEU A 205 -35.40 -4.46 -28.31
N GLY A 206 -34.70 -4.98 -29.33
CA GLY A 206 -33.28 -5.32 -29.24
C GLY A 206 -32.39 -4.11 -28.92
N ILE A 207 -32.62 -2.96 -29.58
CA ILE A 207 -31.92 -1.71 -29.28
C ILE A 207 -32.24 -1.23 -27.86
N GLY A 208 -33.51 -1.29 -27.43
CA GLY A 208 -33.93 -0.91 -26.09
C GLY A 208 -33.25 -1.74 -25.00
N ILE A 209 -33.23 -3.07 -25.16
CA ILE A 209 -32.50 -3.99 -24.28
C ILE A 209 -31.01 -3.66 -24.28
N GLY A 210 -30.42 -3.44 -25.45
CA GLY A 210 -29.00 -3.06 -25.59
C GLY A 210 -28.65 -1.81 -24.79
N ILE A 211 -29.43 -0.73 -24.95
CA ILE A 211 -29.20 0.53 -24.23
C ILE A 211 -29.31 0.34 -22.71
N VAL A 212 -30.30 -0.42 -22.23
CA VAL A 212 -30.48 -0.69 -20.80
C VAL A 212 -29.31 -1.51 -20.25
N LEU A 213 -28.90 -2.57 -20.95
CA LEU A 213 -27.77 -3.40 -20.56
C LEU A 213 -26.48 -2.59 -20.53
N THR A 214 -26.16 -1.84 -21.59
CA THR A 214 -24.98 -0.98 -21.64
C THR A 214 -24.98 0.00 -20.47
N ARG A 215 -26.08 0.75 -20.25
CA ARG A 215 -26.14 1.70 -19.13
C ARG A 215 -25.99 1.04 -17.76
N SER A 216 -26.52 -0.17 -17.59
CA SER A 216 -26.43 -0.91 -16.34
C SER A 216 -25.03 -1.44 -16.04
N LEU A 217 -24.18 -1.61 -17.07
CA LEU A 217 -22.83 -2.16 -16.92
C LEU A 217 -21.76 -1.05 -16.93
N THR A 218 -21.87 -0.10 -17.87
CA THR A 218 -20.85 0.93 -18.07
C THR A 218 -20.79 1.91 -16.89
N LYS A 219 -21.93 2.30 -16.31
CA LYS A 219 -21.94 3.26 -15.18
C LYS A 219 -21.22 2.73 -13.92
N PRO A 220 -21.53 1.53 -13.39
CA PRO A 220 -20.78 0.98 -12.25
C PRO A 220 -19.30 0.73 -12.56
N LEU A 221 -19.00 0.34 -13.81
CA LEU A 221 -17.62 0.08 -14.22
C LEU A 221 -16.80 1.39 -14.31
N ASP A 222 -17.37 2.46 -14.85
CA ASP A 222 -16.75 3.79 -14.88
C ASP A 222 -16.49 4.30 -13.45
N GLN A 223 -17.43 4.07 -12.53
CA GLN A 223 -17.26 4.40 -11.11
C GLN A 223 -16.10 3.60 -10.50
N ALA A 224 -16.02 2.29 -10.77
CA ALA A 224 -14.92 1.45 -10.30
C ALA A 224 -13.57 1.96 -10.84
N VAL A 225 -13.49 2.32 -12.12
CA VAL A 225 -12.28 2.93 -12.71
C VAL A 225 -11.91 4.23 -12.00
N ASN A 226 -12.87 5.14 -11.81
CA ASN A 226 -12.62 6.42 -11.14
C ASN A 226 -12.09 6.24 -9.70
N VAL A 227 -12.71 5.33 -8.95
CA VAL A 227 -12.30 4.99 -7.59
C VAL A 227 -10.88 4.42 -7.59
N ALA A 228 -10.56 3.50 -8.50
CA ALA A 228 -9.23 2.92 -8.61
C ALA A 228 -8.18 3.99 -8.91
N THR A 229 -8.48 4.91 -9.85
CA THR A 229 -7.60 6.03 -10.19
C THR A 229 -7.37 6.96 -8.99
N ARG A 230 -8.41 7.28 -8.22
CA ARG A 230 -8.27 8.13 -7.02
C ARG A 230 -7.47 7.45 -5.92
N ILE A 231 -7.71 6.16 -5.66
CA ILE A 231 -6.91 5.37 -4.72
C ILE A 231 -5.44 5.33 -5.14
N ALA A 232 -5.17 5.12 -6.44
CA ALA A 232 -3.81 5.14 -6.99
C ALA A 232 -3.12 6.51 -6.84
N ALA A 233 -3.90 7.60 -6.86
CA ALA A 233 -3.41 8.96 -6.59
C ALA A 233 -3.27 9.27 -5.09
N GLY A 234 -3.57 8.32 -4.19
CA GLY A 234 -3.53 8.50 -2.73
C GLY A 234 -4.77 9.19 -2.14
N ASP A 235 -5.77 9.51 -2.96
CA ASP A 235 -7.00 10.15 -2.53
C ASP A 235 -8.03 9.09 -2.11
N LEU A 236 -8.03 8.82 -0.81
CA LEU A 236 -8.98 7.91 -0.19
C LEU A 236 -10.28 8.62 0.20
N SER A 237 -10.59 9.85 -0.21
CA SER A 237 -11.76 10.60 0.30
C SER A 237 -13.09 10.25 -0.39
N VAL A 238 -13.05 9.54 -1.52
CA VAL A 238 -14.20 9.19 -2.37
C VAL A 238 -15.27 8.39 -1.61
N SER A 239 -16.54 8.71 -1.81
CA SER A 239 -17.64 7.82 -1.41
C SER A 239 -17.88 6.78 -2.51
N ILE A 240 -17.72 5.50 -2.18
CA ILE A 240 -18.14 4.40 -3.06
C ILE A 240 -19.57 4.06 -2.71
N THR A 241 -20.52 4.40 -3.59
CA THR A 241 -21.89 3.95 -3.47
C THR A 241 -22.04 2.63 -4.21
N VAL A 242 -22.33 1.56 -3.47
CA VAL A 242 -22.60 0.23 -4.03
C VAL A 242 -24.09 0.12 -4.31
N HIS A 243 -24.46 0.02 -5.59
CA HIS A 243 -25.82 -0.27 -6.02
C HIS A 243 -25.86 -1.68 -6.63
N GLY A 244 -26.86 -2.47 -6.23
CA GLY A 244 -27.05 -3.84 -6.71
C GLY A 244 -26.16 -4.89 -6.02
N THR A 245 -26.52 -6.15 -6.22
CA THR A 245 -25.81 -7.33 -5.69
C THR A 245 -25.14 -8.15 -6.79
N ASP A 246 -25.09 -7.62 -8.01
CA ASP A 246 -24.46 -8.26 -9.16
C ASP A 246 -22.92 -8.16 -9.11
N GLU A 247 -22.24 -8.68 -10.14
CA GLU A 247 -20.78 -8.71 -10.20
C GLU A 247 -20.16 -7.30 -10.16
N THR A 248 -20.85 -6.28 -10.68
CA THR A 248 -20.37 -4.89 -10.63
C THR A 248 -20.54 -4.30 -9.23
N GLY A 249 -21.63 -4.61 -8.55
CA GLY A 249 -21.84 -4.27 -7.15
C GLY A 249 -20.81 -4.95 -6.23
N GLN A 250 -20.52 -6.23 -6.47
CA GLN A 250 -19.49 -6.97 -5.72
C GLN A 250 -18.08 -6.40 -5.95
N LEU A 251 -17.76 -5.98 -7.17
CA LEU A 251 -16.51 -5.28 -7.47
C LEU A 251 -16.42 -3.98 -6.65
N LEU A 252 -17.46 -3.13 -6.70
CA LEU A 252 -17.49 -1.88 -5.92
C LEU A 252 -17.41 -2.12 -4.41
N LEU A 253 -18.05 -3.18 -3.90
CA LEU A 253 -17.97 -3.57 -2.48
C LEU A 253 -16.55 -4.01 -2.08
N ALA A 254 -15.88 -4.79 -2.92
CA ALA A 254 -14.49 -5.19 -2.70
C ALA A 254 -13.55 -3.98 -2.71
N MET A 255 -13.77 -3.05 -3.63
CA MET A 255 -13.04 -1.78 -3.68
C MET A 255 -13.30 -0.90 -2.46
N GLN A 256 -14.54 -0.86 -1.96
CA GLN A 256 -14.89 -0.17 -0.72
C GLN A 256 -14.15 -0.75 0.48
N SER A 257 -14.16 -2.07 0.61
CA SER A 257 -13.42 -2.77 1.67
C SER A 257 -11.92 -2.48 1.60
N MET A 258 -11.35 -2.45 0.38
CA MET A 258 -9.95 -2.06 0.16
C MET A 258 -9.67 -0.62 0.60
N GLN A 259 -10.53 0.34 0.20
CA GLN A 259 -10.39 1.74 0.59
C GLN A 259 -10.50 1.94 2.10
N GLU A 260 -11.45 1.26 2.76
CA GLU A 260 -11.62 1.32 4.21
C GLU A 260 -10.40 0.77 4.96
N ASN A 261 -9.85 -0.35 4.50
CA ASN A 261 -8.63 -0.92 5.07
C ASN A 261 -7.43 0.02 4.90
N LEU A 262 -7.27 0.63 3.71
CA LEU A 262 -6.25 1.65 3.48
C LEU A 262 -6.41 2.86 4.41
N ARG A 263 -7.64 3.39 4.54
CA ARG A 263 -7.94 4.51 5.46
C ARG A 263 -7.60 4.16 6.91
N LYS A 264 -7.98 2.97 7.37
CA LYS A 264 -7.68 2.49 8.72
C LYS A 264 -6.18 2.46 9.00
N ILE A 265 -5.39 1.93 8.05
CA ILE A 265 -3.93 1.87 8.19
C ILE A 265 -3.32 3.26 8.22
N VAL A 266 -3.73 4.16 7.32
CA VAL A 266 -3.22 5.54 7.32
C VAL A 266 -3.54 6.24 8.64
N ALA A 267 -4.76 6.09 9.16
CA ALA A 267 -5.17 6.69 10.44
C ALA A 267 -4.43 6.07 11.64
N GLU A 268 -4.07 4.78 11.57
CA GLU A 268 -3.26 4.12 12.58
C GLU A 268 -1.81 4.61 12.55
N ILE A 269 -1.19 4.71 11.37
CA ILE A 269 0.15 5.28 11.19
C ILE A 269 0.20 6.72 11.72
N GLN A 270 -0.80 7.54 11.40
CA GLN A 270 -0.91 8.92 11.91
C GLN A 270 -0.89 8.94 13.44
N ARG A 271 -1.66 8.07 14.10
CA ARG A 271 -1.66 7.98 15.57
C ARG A 271 -0.29 7.57 16.13
N ILE A 272 0.36 6.56 15.55
CA ILE A 272 1.71 6.14 15.98
C ILE A 272 2.73 7.26 15.80
N VAL A 273 2.67 7.99 14.69
CA VAL A 273 3.55 9.13 14.44
C VAL A 273 3.27 10.27 15.43
N ASP A 274 2.01 10.56 15.74
CA ASP A 274 1.63 11.58 16.72
C ASP A 274 2.13 11.25 18.13
N ASP A 275 2.10 9.98 18.52
CA ASP A 275 2.63 9.53 19.82
C ASP A 275 4.17 9.56 19.84
N ALA A 276 4.82 9.14 18.75
CA ALA A 276 6.26 9.24 18.58
C ALA A 276 6.75 10.70 18.63
N ASN A 277 6.01 11.65 18.03
CA ASN A 277 6.31 13.08 18.09
C ASN A 277 6.19 13.67 19.51
N LYS A 278 5.45 13.01 20.41
CA LYS A 278 5.38 13.33 21.84
C LYS A 278 6.43 12.59 22.67
N GLY A 279 7.29 11.78 22.04
CA GLY A 279 8.31 10.98 22.69
C GLY A 279 7.83 9.62 23.23
N ASP A 280 6.59 9.21 22.94
CA ASP A 280 6.08 7.88 23.31
C ASP A 280 6.23 6.89 22.16
N PHE A 281 7.31 6.11 22.18
CA PHE A 281 7.59 5.05 21.20
C PHE A 281 7.08 3.67 21.63
N SER A 282 6.38 3.60 22.77
CA SER A 282 5.81 2.34 23.30
C SER A 282 4.57 1.89 22.53
N LYS A 283 3.90 2.82 21.84
CA LYS A 283 2.73 2.54 21.01
C LYS A 283 3.14 1.85 19.72
N LYS A 284 2.39 0.81 19.35
CA LYS A 284 2.66 -0.07 18.22
C LYS A 284 1.44 -0.18 17.33
N MET A 285 1.69 -0.41 16.05
CA MET A 285 0.68 -0.87 15.10
C MET A 285 0.12 -2.22 15.56
N ASP A 286 -1.20 -2.35 15.62
CA ASP A 286 -1.90 -3.60 15.87
C ASP A 286 -1.58 -4.61 14.77
N MET A 287 -1.32 -5.86 15.15
CA MET A 287 -0.98 -6.93 14.21
C MET A 287 -2.17 -7.82 13.88
N THR A 288 -3.29 -7.65 14.57
CA THR A 288 -4.46 -8.51 14.47
C THR A 288 -5.11 -8.42 13.09
N GLY A 289 -5.27 -9.56 12.41
CA GLY A 289 -5.95 -9.64 11.12
C GLY A 289 -5.22 -9.00 9.93
N LYS A 290 -3.96 -8.56 10.09
CA LYS A 290 -3.15 -7.98 9.01
C LYS A 290 -2.44 -9.06 8.20
N ALA A 291 -2.41 -8.90 6.88
CA ALA A 291 -1.74 -9.79 5.95
C ALA A 291 -1.08 -9.02 4.78
N GLY A 292 -0.15 -9.67 4.07
CA GLY A 292 0.56 -9.08 2.94
C GLY A 292 1.27 -7.78 3.31
N TYR A 293 1.18 -6.78 2.43
CA TYR A 293 1.89 -5.50 2.60
C TYR A 293 1.54 -4.78 3.91
N THR A 294 0.30 -4.89 4.40
CA THR A 294 -0.16 -4.22 5.62
C THR A 294 0.53 -4.76 6.87
N LYS A 295 0.79 -6.07 6.89
CA LYS A 295 1.53 -6.74 7.96
C LYS A 295 2.99 -6.31 7.94
N THR A 296 3.64 -6.39 6.77
CA THR A 296 5.04 -5.99 6.61
C THR A 296 5.27 -4.53 6.99
N LEU A 297 4.40 -3.61 6.55
CA LEU A 297 4.50 -2.20 6.93
C LEU A 297 4.36 -1.99 8.44
N SER A 298 3.44 -2.72 9.09
CA SER A 298 3.24 -2.63 10.54
C SER A 298 4.44 -3.19 11.32
N GLU A 299 5.04 -4.30 10.86
CA GLU A 299 6.27 -4.87 11.44
C GLU A 299 7.45 -3.90 11.33
N LEU A 300 7.65 -3.30 10.16
CA LEU A 300 8.72 -2.33 9.94
C LEU A 300 8.56 -1.08 10.82
N LEU A 301 7.33 -0.56 10.95
CA LEU A 301 7.08 0.60 11.80
C LEU A 301 7.26 0.25 13.29
N ASN A 302 6.81 -0.92 13.72
CA ASN A 302 7.01 -1.40 15.09
C ASN A 302 8.50 -1.57 15.42
N GLN A 303 9.27 -2.16 14.51
CA GLN A 303 10.72 -2.33 14.63
C GLN A 303 11.45 -0.98 14.70
N LEU A 304 11.03 0.00 13.88
CA LEU A 304 11.56 1.36 13.96
C LEU A 304 11.29 1.96 15.34
N SER A 305 10.04 1.92 15.80
CA SER A 305 9.68 2.41 17.13
C SER A 305 10.45 1.69 18.25
N ASP A 306 10.65 0.38 18.17
CA ASP A 306 11.44 -0.38 19.17
C ASP A 306 12.91 0.05 19.20
N THR A 307 13.49 0.27 18.02
CA THR A 307 14.88 0.70 17.90
C THR A 307 15.07 2.09 18.51
N VAL A 308 14.16 3.02 18.20
CA VAL A 308 14.20 4.39 18.73
C VAL A 308 13.96 4.39 20.24
N ASP A 309 12.92 3.69 20.72
CA ASP A 309 12.58 3.58 22.15
C ASP A 309 13.77 3.04 22.96
N THR A 310 14.39 1.96 22.48
CA THR A 310 15.51 1.31 23.16
C THR A 310 16.74 2.22 23.22
N ALA A 311 17.10 2.88 22.10
CA ALA A 311 18.25 3.78 22.04
C ALA A 311 18.07 5.00 22.97
N PHE A 312 16.87 5.58 23.00
CA PHE A 312 16.56 6.68 23.91
C PHE A 312 16.60 6.23 25.37
N LYS A 313 16.00 5.08 25.72
CA LYS A 313 16.03 4.53 27.08
C LYS A 313 17.44 4.23 27.57
N ASP A 314 18.29 3.65 26.72
CA ASP A 314 19.70 3.42 27.06
C ASP A 314 20.44 4.73 27.35
N THR A 315 20.19 5.76 26.54
CA THR A 315 20.78 7.09 26.72
C THR A 315 20.28 7.75 28.01
N ILE A 316 18.98 7.70 28.28
CA ILE A 316 18.37 8.24 29.51
C ILE A 316 18.92 7.51 30.74
N ARG A 317 19.07 6.18 30.68
CA ARG A 317 19.63 5.39 31.79
C ARG A 317 21.04 5.85 32.16
N VAL A 318 21.92 6.04 31.17
CA VAL A 318 23.29 6.49 31.43
C VAL A 318 23.34 7.96 31.84
N ALA A 319 22.53 8.82 31.21
CA ALA A 319 22.43 10.23 31.62
C ALA A 319 21.94 10.39 33.07
N LYS A 320 20.98 9.56 33.49
CA LYS A 320 20.51 9.53 34.87
C LYS A 320 21.60 9.07 35.83
N ALA A 321 22.32 7.99 35.50
CA ALA A 321 23.45 7.51 36.30
C ALA A 321 24.56 8.57 36.44
N LEU A 322 24.90 9.25 35.34
CA LEU A 322 25.83 10.38 35.35
C LEU A 322 25.37 11.51 36.29
N ALA A 323 24.08 11.87 36.25
CA ALA A 323 23.51 12.89 37.13
C ALA A 323 23.51 12.47 38.61
N GLU A 324 23.40 11.17 38.89
CA GLU A 324 23.49 10.58 40.23
C GLU A 324 24.95 10.32 40.68
N GLY A 325 25.93 10.61 39.82
CA GLY A 325 27.36 10.43 40.10
C GLY A 325 27.91 9.01 39.84
N ASP A 326 27.11 8.10 39.30
CA ASP A 326 27.56 6.77 38.87
C ASP A 326 28.17 6.85 37.45
N LEU A 327 29.49 6.96 37.40
CA LEU A 327 30.26 7.02 36.15
C LEU A 327 30.53 5.65 35.51
N SER A 328 30.15 4.56 36.17
CA SER A 328 30.40 3.19 35.69
C SER A 328 29.42 2.77 34.59
N GLN A 329 28.26 3.43 34.48
CA GLN A 329 27.24 3.08 33.50
C GLN A 329 27.64 3.48 32.10
N LYS A 330 27.42 2.55 31.16
CA LYS A 330 27.67 2.74 29.73
C LYS A 330 26.50 2.25 28.90
N VAL A 331 26.38 2.80 27.69
CA VAL A 331 25.56 2.22 26.64
C VAL A 331 26.37 1.10 25.99
N THR A 332 25.98 -0.15 26.25
CA THR A 332 26.70 -1.36 25.80
C THR A 332 26.15 -1.93 24.51
N ARG A 333 24.85 -1.77 24.25
CA ARG A 333 24.19 -2.25 23.03
C ARG A 333 24.90 -1.71 21.78
N ASP A 334 24.98 -2.55 20.75
CA ASP A 334 25.54 -2.13 19.48
C ASP A 334 24.51 -1.31 18.69
N TYR A 335 24.98 -0.20 18.13
CA TYR A 335 24.17 0.74 17.37
C TYR A 335 24.97 1.14 16.13
N GLN A 336 24.27 1.60 15.09
CA GLN A 336 24.89 2.11 13.88
C GLN A 336 24.47 3.57 13.63
N GLY A 337 25.21 4.26 12.76
CA GLY A 337 24.91 5.63 12.36
C GLY A 337 24.81 6.60 13.55
N ALA A 338 23.78 7.46 13.53
CA ALA A 338 23.58 8.49 14.54
C ALA A 338 23.40 7.93 15.96
N PHE A 339 22.72 6.79 16.13
CA PHE A 339 22.58 6.15 17.44
C PHE A 339 23.92 5.72 18.04
N ASN A 340 24.86 5.27 17.19
CA ASN A 340 26.21 4.95 17.64
C ASN A 340 26.99 6.21 18.07
N GLN A 341 26.82 7.33 17.36
CA GLN A 341 27.47 8.59 17.72
C GLN A 341 27.00 9.08 19.10
N VAL A 342 25.70 8.96 19.40
CA VAL A 342 25.15 9.27 20.73
C VAL A 342 25.75 8.35 21.80
N LYS A 343 25.76 7.03 21.56
CA LYS A 343 26.42 6.05 22.44
C LYS A 343 27.87 6.43 22.73
N VAL A 344 28.67 6.70 21.69
CA VAL A 344 30.08 7.07 21.83
C VAL A 344 30.20 8.34 22.65
N SER A 345 29.44 9.40 22.33
CA SER A 345 29.53 10.69 23.02
C SER A 345 29.19 10.58 24.52
N VAL A 346 28.13 9.85 24.86
CA VAL A 346 27.72 9.63 26.25
C VAL A 346 28.76 8.79 27.00
N ASN A 347 29.24 7.69 26.39
CA ASN A 347 30.27 6.86 26.99
C ASN A 347 31.59 7.63 27.20
N THR A 348 32.07 8.37 26.20
CA THR A 348 33.27 9.20 26.28
C THR A 348 33.15 10.28 27.35
N THR A 349 31.96 10.85 27.55
CA THR A 349 31.72 11.81 28.65
C THR A 349 31.91 11.14 30.00
N ALA A 350 31.32 9.95 30.21
CA ALA A 350 31.51 9.16 31.42
C ALA A 350 32.99 8.75 31.63
N ASP A 351 33.71 8.38 30.57
CA ASP A 351 35.14 8.04 30.64
C ASP A 351 35.98 9.25 31.05
N SER A 352 35.72 10.41 30.44
CA SER A 352 36.44 11.65 30.73
C SER A 352 36.26 12.09 32.18
N LEU A 353 35.03 11.98 32.71
CA LEU A 353 34.75 12.25 34.12
C LEU A 353 35.45 11.24 35.04
N THR A 354 35.41 9.96 34.70
CA THR A 354 36.08 8.89 35.48
C THR A 354 37.58 9.15 35.56
N GLN A 355 38.21 9.50 34.43
CA GLN A 355 39.63 9.82 34.38
C GLN A 355 39.98 11.05 35.24
N ILE A 356 39.20 12.13 35.14
CA ILE A 356 39.41 13.33 35.96
C ILE A 356 39.32 13.01 37.45
N VAL A 357 38.31 12.24 37.87
CA VAL A 357 38.16 11.84 39.28
C VAL A 357 39.37 11.02 39.75
N ALA A 358 39.85 10.07 38.94
CA ALA A 358 41.03 9.27 39.28
C ALA A 358 42.32 10.13 39.38
N GLU A 359 42.51 11.09 38.48
CA GLU A 359 43.65 12.01 38.54
C GLU A 359 43.60 12.92 39.78
N ILE A 360 42.40 13.39 40.17
CA ILE A 360 42.21 14.16 41.39
C ILE A 360 42.54 13.30 42.61
N GLN A 361 42.08 12.05 42.66
CA GLN A 361 42.41 11.11 43.74
C GLN A 361 43.93 10.94 43.89
N ASN A 362 44.65 10.77 42.78
CA ASN A 362 46.11 10.64 42.80
C ASN A 362 46.81 11.89 43.37
N ILE A 363 46.36 13.08 43.00
CA ILE A 363 46.93 14.34 43.55
C ILE A 363 46.61 14.51 45.02
N VAL A 364 45.39 14.22 45.43
CA VAL A 364 44.99 14.28 46.85
C VAL A 364 45.80 13.28 47.67
N GLU A 365 46.05 12.08 47.14
CA GLU A 365 46.89 11.09 47.82
C GLU A 365 48.34 11.56 47.98
N ALA A 366 48.93 12.15 46.93
CA ALA A 366 50.26 12.75 47.00
C ALA A 366 50.32 13.92 48.01
N ALA A 367 49.34 14.81 47.97
CA ALA A 367 49.22 15.95 48.90
C ALA A 367 49.10 15.50 50.36
N ASN A 368 48.33 14.44 50.65
CA ASN A 368 48.22 13.86 51.99
C ASN A 368 49.54 13.26 52.50
N LYS A 369 50.45 12.91 51.60
CA LYS A 369 51.82 12.47 51.92
C LYS A 369 52.82 13.64 51.95
N GLY A 370 52.36 14.87 51.79
CA GLY A 370 53.18 16.08 51.74
C GLY A 370 53.89 16.30 50.39
N ASP A 371 53.57 15.51 49.36
CA ASP A 371 54.13 15.64 48.02
C ASP A 371 53.20 16.49 47.13
N PHE A 372 53.55 17.76 46.97
CA PHE A 372 52.86 18.71 46.10
C PHE A 372 53.53 18.86 44.72
N SER A 373 54.48 17.99 44.39
CA SER A 373 55.13 17.99 43.07
C SER A 373 54.27 17.32 41.99
N VAL A 374 53.32 16.47 42.38
CA VAL A 374 52.38 15.80 41.46
C VAL A 374 51.36 16.80 40.91
N LYS A 375 51.29 16.89 39.58
CA LYS A 375 50.41 17.82 38.85
C LYS A 375 49.47 17.06 37.90
N MET A 376 48.30 17.66 37.65
CA MET A 376 47.40 17.22 36.59
C MET A 376 48.04 17.48 35.23
N ASN A 377 48.01 16.48 34.36
CA ASN A 377 48.41 16.66 32.97
C ASN A 377 47.40 17.58 32.24
N LEU A 378 47.90 18.58 31.53
CA LEU A 378 47.08 19.54 30.77
C LEU A 378 46.94 19.16 29.27
N ALA A 379 47.75 18.23 28.78
CA ALA A 379 47.74 17.82 27.38
C ALA A 379 46.40 17.18 27.00
N GLY A 380 45.81 17.65 25.90
CA GLY A 380 44.55 17.11 25.38
C GLY A 380 43.28 17.51 26.14
N LYS A 381 43.38 18.21 27.27
CA LYS A 381 42.21 18.67 28.05
C LYS A 381 41.65 19.97 27.51
N GLN A 382 40.31 20.08 27.53
CA GLN A 382 39.57 21.26 27.08
C GLN A 382 38.39 21.57 28.02
N GLY A 383 37.86 22.79 27.94
CA GLY A 383 36.70 23.22 28.72
C GLY A 383 36.91 23.02 30.23
N TYR A 384 35.87 22.54 30.92
CA TYR A 384 35.88 22.39 32.38
C TYR A 384 37.03 21.48 32.88
N THR A 385 37.38 20.42 32.14
CA THR A 385 38.45 19.49 32.53
C THR A 385 39.81 20.18 32.60
N ARG A 386 40.08 21.10 31.65
CA ARG A 386 41.32 21.88 31.63
C ARG A 386 41.33 22.88 32.78
N THR A 387 40.25 23.64 32.95
CA THR A 387 40.14 24.65 34.00
C THR A 387 40.31 24.02 35.39
N LEU A 388 39.66 22.89 35.67
CA LEU A 388 39.81 22.19 36.94
C LEU A 388 41.26 21.73 37.17
N SER A 389 41.93 21.28 36.10
CA SER A 389 43.33 20.85 36.17
C SER A 389 44.28 22.01 36.45
N GLU A 390 44.08 23.16 35.81
CA GLU A 390 44.87 24.37 36.05
C GLU A 390 44.67 24.89 37.49
N LEU A 391 43.43 24.89 37.99
CA LEU A 391 43.13 25.31 39.36
C LEU A 391 43.79 24.41 40.42
N LEU A 392 43.74 23.09 40.23
CA LEU A 392 44.39 22.15 41.15
C LEU A 392 45.92 22.25 41.09
N ASN A 393 46.49 22.46 39.91
CA ASN A 393 47.92 22.69 39.77
C ASN A 393 48.35 23.97 40.48
N LEU A 394 47.62 25.07 40.29
CA LEU A 394 47.87 26.35 40.96
C LEU A 394 47.78 26.24 42.49
N LEU A 395 46.76 25.53 43.00
CA LEU A 395 46.64 25.27 44.43
C LEU A 395 47.85 24.49 44.94
N SER A 396 48.21 23.40 44.25
CA SER A 396 49.36 22.57 44.59
C SER A 396 50.68 23.36 44.56
N ASP A 397 50.91 24.22 43.55
CA ASP A 397 52.09 25.10 43.46
C ASP A 397 52.17 26.11 44.60
N THR A 398 51.02 26.67 44.99
CA THR A 398 50.94 27.64 46.08
C THR A 398 51.30 26.97 47.41
N VAL A 399 50.76 25.78 47.67
CA VAL A 399 51.04 25.02 48.90
C VAL A 399 52.52 24.58 48.92
N ASP A 400 53.03 24.00 47.83
CA ASP A 400 54.42 23.55 47.71
C ASP A 400 55.41 24.68 48.00
N THR A 401 55.19 25.85 47.40
CA THR A 401 56.07 27.01 47.55
C THR A 401 56.06 27.54 48.98
N ALA A 402 54.87 27.67 49.60
CA ALA A 402 54.73 28.15 50.97
C ALA A 402 55.41 27.23 51.99
N PHE A 403 55.25 25.91 51.82
CA PHE A 403 55.92 24.93 52.68
C PHE A 403 57.43 24.93 52.48
N LYS A 404 57.93 24.99 51.24
CA LYS A 404 59.37 25.05 50.96
C LYS A 404 60.03 26.29 51.55
N ASP A 405 59.39 27.46 51.45
CA ASP A 405 59.89 28.69 52.07
C ASP A 405 59.98 28.56 53.60
N THR A 406 58.95 27.95 54.20
CA THR A 406 58.89 27.69 55.64
C THR A 406 59.97 26.70 56.09
N ILE A 407 60.13 25.59 55.36
CA ILE A 407 61.16 24.56 55.63
C ILE A 407 62.55 25.17 55.52
N ARG A 408 62.82 25.97 54.46
CA ARG A 408 64.12 26.63 54.25
C ARG A 408 64.51 27.48 55.45
N VAL A 409 63.58 28.30 55.96
CA VAL A 409 63.84 29.15 57.11
C VAL A 409 63.99 28.31 58.38
N ALA A 410 63.08 27.35 58.64
CA ALA A 410 63.19 26.46 59.80
C ALA A 410 64.52 25.68 59.84
N GLN A 411 65.02 25.21 58.70
CA GLN A 411 66.32 24.56 58.58
C GLN A 411 67.49 25.51 58.88
N ALA A 412 67.41 26.77 58.43
CA ALA A 412 68.39 27.79 58.75
C ALA A 412 68.42 28.09 60.26
N LEU A 413 67.25 28.25 60.89
CA LEU A 413 67.14 28.40 62.35
C LEU A 413 67.76 27.21 63.09
N ALA A 414 67.50 25.97 62.64
CA ALA A 414 68.05 24.77 63.26
C ALA A 414 69.59 24.70 63.17
N GLN A 415 70.18 25.33 62.14
CA GLN A 415 71.63 25.46 61.97
C GLN A 415 72.21 26.71 62.67
N GLY A 416 71.37 27.50 63.36
CA GLY A 416 71.77 28.72 64.04
C GLY A 416 71.92 29.95 63.13
N ASP A 417 71.52 29.87 61.85
CA ASP A 417 71.48 31.03 60.96
C ASP A 417 70.18 31.81 61.15
N LEU A 418 70.27 32.87 61.99
CA LEU A 418 69.17 33.78 62.30
C LEU A 418 69.06 34.96 61.31
N THR A 419 69.71 34.87 60.15
CA THR A 419 69.63 35.90 59.10
C THR A 419 68.54 35.61 58.06
N GLN A 420 68.02 34.38 58.03
CA GLN A 420 67.04 33.94 57.04
C GLN A 420 65.61 34.22 57.48
N THR A 421 64.81 34.80 56.58
CA THR A 421 63.37 35.02 56.77
C THR A 421 62.59 34.64 55.52
N VAL A 422 61.27 34.43 55.66
CA VAL A 422 60.36 34.24 54.54
C VAL A 422 60.03 35.61 53.96
N THR A 423 60.48 35.87 52.72
CA THR A 423 60.35 37.17 52.05
C THR A 423 59.17 37.23 51.07
N ARG A 424 58.72 36.09 50.55
CA ARG A 424 57.58 36.05 49.61
C ARG A 424 56.31 36.57 50.28
N GLU A 425 55.49 37.27 49.51
CA GLU A 425 54.16 37.69 49.97
C GLU A 425 53.15 36.56 49.89
N TYR A 426 52.44 36.36 51.00
CA TYR A 426 51.38 35.37 51.16
C TYR A 426 50.11 36.07 51.67
N GLN A 427 48.97 35.38 51.61
CA GLN A 427 47.71 35.86 52.16
C GLN A 427 47.09 34.79 53.07
N GLY A 428 46.21 35.23 53.97
CA GLY A 428 45.51 34.34 54.91
C GLY A 428 46.46 33.51 55.76
N ALA A 429 46.12 32.23 55.98
CA ALA A 429 46.87 31.33 56.85
C ALA A 429 48.36 31.19 56.46
N PHE A 430 48.71 31.24 55.17
CA PHE A 430 50.10 31.19 54.74
C PHE A 430 50.89 32.43 55.19
N ASN A 431 50.25 33.59 55.25
CA ASN A 431 50.87 34.80 55.79
C ASN A 431 51.07 34.71 57.30
N ASP A 432 50.13 34.12 58.02
CA ASP A 432 50.24 33.94 59.48
C ASP A 432 51.43 33.02 59.83
N VAL A 433 51.64 31.95 59.05
CA VAL A 433 52.82 31.08 59.17
C VAL A 433 54.11 31.85 58.89
N LYS A 434 54.16 32.62 57.80
CA LYS A 434 55.31 33.52 57.48
C LYS A 434 55.63 34.44 58.66
N GLN A 435 54.62 35.15 59.19
CA GLN A 435 54.80 36.10 60.29
C GLN A 435 55.30 35.40 61.55
N SER A 436 54.74 34.23 61.88
CA SER A 436 55.13 33.47 63.05
C SER A 436 56.59 33.00 62.97
N VAL A 437 57.00 32.43 61.83
CA VAL A 437 58.38 31.95 61.63
C VAL A 437 59.38 33.11 61.63
N ASN A 438 59.06 34.23 60.97
CA ASN A 438 59.90 35.42 60.98
C ASN A 438 60.02 36.00 62.40
N ALA A 439 58.92 36.10 63.14
CA ALA A 439 58.93 36.58 64.52
C ALA A 439 59.74 35.65 65.45
N THR A 440 59.69 34.33 65.27
CA THR A 440 60.57 33.40 65.99
C THR A 440 62.04 33.68 65.69
N THR A 441 62.38 33.94 64.42
CA THR A 441 63.74 34.29 64.00
C THR A 441 64.22 35.58 64.67
N ASP A 442 63.39 36.62 64.64
CA ASP A 442 63.70 37.93 65.23
C ASP A 442 63.87 37.84 66.76
N ASN A 443 62.99 37.08 67.43
CA ASN A 443 63.08 36.85 68.87
C ASN A 443 64.35 36.11 69.28
N LEU A 444 64.72 35.04 68.56
CA LEU A 444 65.97 34.33 68.80
C LEU A 444 67.19 35.22 68.52
N LYS A 445 67.14 36.03 67.45
CA LYS A 445 68.21 36.96 67.09
C LYS A 445 68.43 38.00 68.19
N LYS A 446 67.35 38.53 68.75
CA LYS A 446 67.39 39.45 69.89
C LYS A 446 67.98 38.76 71.13
N LEU A 447 67.50 37.58 71.48
CA LEU A 447 67.97 36.83 72.65
C LEU A 447 69.46 36.46 72.56
N VAL A 448 69.93 36.03 71.38
CA VAL A 448 71.37 35.76 71.14
C VAL A 448 72.19 37.06 71.23
N GLY A 449 71.64 38.19 70.74
CA GLY A 449 72.24 39.50 70.90
C GLY A 449 72.40 39.92 72.36
N GLU A 450 71.34 39.81 73.16
CA GLU A 450 71.35 40.10 74.60
C GLU A 450 72.33 39.20 75.37
N ILE A 451 72.40 37.90 75.02
CA ILE A 451 73.39 36.99 75.60
C ILE A 451 74.81 37.43 75.25
N LYS A 452 75.06 37.84 74.00
CA LYS A 452 76.39 38.32 73.59
C LYS A 452 76.79 39.57 74.37
N GLU A 453 75.91 40.54 74.52
CA GLU A 453 76.15 41.75 75.32
C GLU A 453 76.42 41.42 76.80
N ALA A 454 75.67 40.46 77.37
CA ALA A 454 75.91 39.98 78.73
C ALA A 454 77.28 39.27 78.87
N VAL A 455 77.67 38.44 77.90
CA VAL A 455 78.99 37.79 77.87
C VAL A 455 80.11 38.81 77.74
N ASP A 456 79.96 39.83 76.90
CA ASP A 456 80.95 40.91 76.75
C ASP A 456 81.09 41.73 78.06
N SER A 457 79.97 41.97 78.75
CA SER A 457 79.94 42.63 80.06
C SER A 457 80.64 41.78 81.13
N ILE A 458 80.34 40.48 81.20
CA ILE A 458 81.00 39.53 82.12
C ILE A 458 82.50 39.43 81.80
N GLY A 459 82.87 39.41 80.52
CA GLY A 459 84.27 39.39 80.07
C GLY A 459 85.03 40.64 80.48
N THR A 460 84.39 41.80 80.41
CA THR A 460 84.95 43.08 80.90
C THR A 460 85.12 43.06 82.42
N ALA A 461 84.09 42.68 83.17
CA ALA A 461 84.14 42.56 84.63
C ALA A 461 85.19 41.54 85.09
N SER A 462 85.35 40.42 84.37
CA SER A 462 86.36 39.40 84.67
C SER A 462 87.79 39.93 84.48
N LYS A 463 88.02 40.78 83.46
CA LYS A 463 89.30 41.47 83.28
C LYS A 463 89.59 42.46 84.41
N GLU A 464 88.58 43.22 84.84
CA GLU A 464 88.72 44.15 85.98
C GLU A 464 88.99 43.41 87.29
N ILE A 465 88.30 42.29 87.56
CA ILE A 465 88.56 41.45 88.74
C ILE A 465 89.96 40.84 88.67
N ALA A 466 90.40 40.34 87.52
CA ALA A 466 91.75 39.79 87.36
C ALA A 466 92.82 40.86 87.65
N GLN A 467 92.64 42.08 87.13
CA GLN A 467 93.50 43.22 87.42
C GLN A 467 93.48 43.57 88.91
N GLY A 468 92.31 43.59 89.53
CA GLY A 468 92.14 43.85 90.97
C GLY A 468 92.78 42.79 91.86
N ASN A 469 92.69 41.51 91.50
CA ASN A 469 93.38 40.42 92.19
C ASN A 469 94.90 40.52 92.04
N GLN A 470 95.39 40.96 90.87
CA GLN A 470 96.83 41.15 90.65
C GLN A 470 97.37 42.30 91.51
N ASP A 471 96.66 43.43 91.57
CA ASP A 471 96.97 44.54 92.47
C ASP A 471 96.92 44.13 93.95
N LEU A 472 95.90 43.38 94.36
CA LEU A 472 95.78 42.86 95.72
C LEU A 472 96.90 41.88 96.06
N SER A 473 97.26 40.98 95.14
CA SER A 473 98.37 40.04 95.31
C SER A 473 99.68 40.80 95.51
N GLN A 474 99.96 41.81 94.69
CA GLN A 474 101.13 42.66 94.82
C GLN A 474 101.17 43.38 96.17
N ARG A 475 100.06 43.99 96.60
CA ARG A 475 99.95 44.62 97.92
C ARG A 475 100.09 43.63 99.08
N THR A 476 99.59 42.41 98.91
CA THR A 476 99.73 41.34 99.91
C THR A 476 101.18 40.89 100.01
N GLU A 477 101.90 40.78 98.90
CA GLU A 477 103.35 40.52 98.87
C GLU A 477 104.14 41.66 99.54
N GLU A 478 103.83 42.92 99.24
CA GLU A 478 104.44 44.09 99.89
C GLU A 478 104.17 44.11 101.41
N GLN A 479 102.95 43.78 101.83
CA GLN A 479 102.57 43.74 103.25
C GLN A 479 103.21 42.54 103.96
N ALA A 480 103.35 41.39 103.30
CA ALA A 480 104.08 40.24 103.79
C ALA A 480 105.58 40.57 103.95
N SER A 481 106.18 41.24 102.96
CA SER A 481 107.57 41.72 103.03
C SER A 481 107.77 42.72 104.18
N SER A 482 106.84 43.66 104.38
CA SER A 482 106.87 44.61 105.50
C SER A 482 106.75 43.90 106.86
N LEU A 483 105.94 42.83 106.94
CA LEU A 483 105.83 41.97 108.13
C LEU A 483 107.11 41.16 108.37
N GLU A 484 107.76 40.68 107.30
CA GLU A 484 109.03 39.95 107.37
C GLU A 484 110.17 40.88 107.82
N GLU A 485 110.20 42.12 107.33
CA GLU A 485 111.11 43.17 107.80
C GLU A 485 110.85 43.55 109.27
N THR A 486 109.57 43.63 109.67
CA THR A 486 109.19 43.83 111.08
C THR A 486 109.62 42.65 111.95
N ALA A 487 109.45 41.41 111.47
CA ALA A 487 109.86 40.20 112.18
C ALA A 487 111.39 40.11 112.31
N SER A 488 112.13 40.42 111.25
CA SER A 488 113.59 40.50 111.25
C SER A 488 114.11 41.58 112.20
N SER A 489 113.49 42.77 112.18
CA SER A 489 113.79 43.84 113.14
C SER A 489 113.48 43.42 114.58
N MET A 490 112.41 42.64 114.80
CA MET A 490 112.08 42.07 116.11
C MET A 490 113.09 40.99 116.54
N GLU A 491 113.60 40.15 115.63
CA GLU A 491 114.68 39.20 115.90
C GLU A 491 116.00 39.92 116.21
N GLU A 492 116.35 40.96 115.46
CA GLU A 492 117.54 41.78 115.71
C GLU A 492 117.44 42.52 117.05
N LEU A 493 116.28 43.09 117.38
CA LEU A 493 116.01 43.66 118.69
C LEU A 493 116.12 42.59 119.79
N THR A 494 115.57 41.39 119.60
CA THR A 494 115.67 40.29 120.56
C THR A 494 117.11 39.83 120.75
N SER A 495 117.89 39.75 119.67
CA SER A 495 119.33 39.47 119.68
C SER A 495 120.11 40.54 120.43
N THR A 496 119.80 41.82 120.18
CA THR A 496 120.42 42.97 120.85
C THR A 496 120.08 42.98 122.35
N VAL A 497 118.85 42.66 122.72
CA VAL A 497 118.42 42.50 124.12
C VAL A 497 119.15 41.33 124.77
N LYS A 498 119.30 40.21 124.07
CA LYS A 498 120.08 39.05 124.55
C LYS A 498 121.56 39.39 124.73
N GLN A 499 122.17 40.07 123.77
CA GLN A 499 123.55 40.55 123.83
C GLN A 499 123.75 41.56 124.97
N ASN A 500 122.80 42.48 125.19
CA ASN A 500 122.81 43.39 126.33
C ASN A 500 122.69 42.64 127.67
N ALA A 501 121.88 41.58 127.73
CA ALA A 501 121.79 40.71 128.90
C ALA A 501 123.10 39.94 129.14
N GLU A 502 123.77 39.45 128.08
CA GLU A 502 125.09 38.80 128.15
C GLU A 502 126.18 39.79 128.61
N ASN A 503 126.20 41.01 128.07
CA ASN A 503 127.11 42.08 128.45
C ASN A 503 126.93 42.49 129.92
N ALA A 504 125.67 42.61 130.38
CA ALA A 504 125.36 42.86 131.79
C ALA A 504 125.85 41.72 132.70
N LYS A 505 125.76 40.47 132.22
CA LYS A 505 126.27 39.28 132.93
C LYS A 505 127.79 39.24 132.98
N GLN A 506 128.48 39.60 131.89
CA GLN A 506 129.94 39.74 131.84
C GLN A 506 130.45 40.88 132.72
N ALA A 507 129.79 42.04 132.69
CA ALA A 507 130.12 43.16 133.58
C ALA A 507 129.94 42.78 135.06
N ASN A 508 128.90 42.02 135.39
CA ASN A 508 128.68 41.50 136.74
C ASN A 508 129.76 40.46 137.15
N GLN A 509 130.24 39.62 136.22
CA GLN A 509 131.33 38.68 136.51
C GLN A 509 132.69 39.38 136.69
N LEU A 510 132.97 40.45 135.94
CA LEU A 510 134.19 41.26 136.08
C LEU A 510 134.22 42.05 137.40
N ALA A 511 133.05 42.44 137.92
CA ALA A 511 132.93 43.14 139.20
C ALA A 511 133.10 42.24 140.44
N ILE A 512 132.98 40.91 140.31
CA ILE A 512 133.17 39.95 141.42
C ILE A 512 134.64 39.53 141.54
N GLY A 513 135.48 39.83 140.53
CA GLY A 513 136.91 39.50 140.50
C GLY A 513 137.86 40.62 140.97
N ALA A 514 137.33 41.76 141.41
CA ALA A 514 138.07 42.92 141.93
C ALA A 514 137.59 43.26 143.35
#